data_AF-R6YNX5-F1
#
_entry.id   AF-R6YNX5-F1
#
_cell.length_a   1.000
_cell.length_b   1.000
_cell.length_c   1.000
_cell.angle_alpha   90.00
_cell.angle_beta   90.00
_cell.angle_gamma   90.00
#
_symmetry.space_group_name_H-M   'P 1'
#
loop_
_entity.id
_entity.type
_entity.pdbx_description
1 polymer ?
#
loop_
_entity_poly.entity_id
_entity_poly.type
_entity_poly.pdbx_seq_one_letter_code
_entity_poly.pdbx_strand_id
1 'polypeptide(L)'
;MGRGNIFSAVVHMDEKTPHLHLCFTPITEDGRLSAKEILGNRAQLSQWQDEFHAHMKKAFPVLRRGESALVTKRKHIPTWLFKQSVDLTRQQQAIEKAVSEIGVLNAGKKRDEILEMVGPYFSRLEKHLGQMKKYQATIDYLTQENEGLKEKVNSEKSIQKQMEVLTLKKENERLRRFVDSIPPEVRRVLREQQRQQRPKDHDL
;
A
#
# COMPACT_ATOMS: atom_id res chain seq x y z
N MET A 1 16.13 -27.23 6.68
CA MET A 1 17.10 -26.12 6.52
C MET A 1 18.26 -26.34 7.47
N GLY A 2 19.49 -26.49 6.95
CA GLY A 2 20.69 -26.56 7.78
C GLY A 2 21.11 -25.17 8.28
N ARG A 3 21.68 -25.07 9.49
CA ARG A 3 22.19 -23.79 10.04
C ARG A 3 23.21 -23.12 9.11
N GLY A 4 24.01 -23.92 8.39
CA GLY A 4 25.01 -23.44 7.43
C GLY A 4 24.44 -22.78 6.17
N ASN A 5 23.13 -22.86 5.94
CA ASN A 5 22.51 -22.23 4.77
C ASN A 5 22.19 -20.75 5.01
N ILE A 6 22.15 -20.27 6.26
CA ILE A 6 21.84 -18.87 6.59
C ILE A 6 23.14 -18.07 6.55
N PHE A 7 23.20 -17.03 5.71
CA PHE A 7 24.38 -16.17 5.60
C PHE A 7 24.13 -14.73 6.07
N SER A 8 22.87 -14.32 6.28
CA SER A 8 22.55 -12.99 6.81
C SER A 8 21.23 -13.00 7.57
N ALA A 9 21.20 -12.28 8.70
CA ALA A 9 20.03 -12.04 9.52
C ALA A 9 20.12 -10.62 10.11
N VAL A 10 19.43 -9.65 9.51
CA VAL A 10 19.52 -8.22 9.87
C VAL A 10 18.18 -7.71 10.39
N VAL A 11 18.19 -7.18 11.62
CA VAL A 11 17.00 -6.59 12.25
C VAL A 11 17.02 -5.08 12.02
N HIS A 12 15.97 -4.56 11.41
CA HIS A 12 15.73 -3.14 11.23
C HIS A 12 14.81 -2.63 12.34
N MET A 13 15.29 -1.64 13.09
CA MET A 13 14.58 -0.98 14.19
C MET A 13 14.34 0.52 13.91
N ASP A 14 14.88 1.02 12.81
CA ASP A 14 14.88 2.41 12.35
C ASP A 14 13.69 2.74 11.42
N GLU A 15 12.83 1.76 11.14
CA GLU A 15 11.61 1.93 10.35
C GLU A 15 10.34 1.94 11.23
N LYS A 16 9.17 2.22 10.62
CA LYS A 16 7.88 2.31 11.33
C LYS A 16 7.53 1.02 12.10
N THR A 17 7.93 -0.14 11.58
CA THR A 17 7.70 -1.44 12.20
C THR A 17 9.02 -2.22 12.23
N PRO A 18 9.46 -2.68 13.40
CA PRO A 18 10.60 -3.59 13.50
C PRO A 18 10.43 -4.82 12.61
N HIS A 19 11.42 -5.15 11.80
CA HIS A 19 11.38 -6.32 10.91
C HIS A 19 12.76 -6.93 10.67
N LEU A 20 12.79 -8.20 10.27
CA LEU A 20 14.00 -9.00 10.03
C LEU A 20 14.11 -9.33 8.54
N HIS A 21 15.26 -9.05 7.94
CA HIS A 21 15.68 -9.66 6.68
C HIS A 21 16.53 -10.88 6.98
N LEU A 22 16.01 -12.06 6.62
CA LEU A 22 16.72 -13.33 6.74
C LEU A 22 17.07 -13.83 5.34
N CYS A 23 18.37 -13.95 5.06
CA CYS A 23 18.87 -14.46 3.79
C CYS A 23 19.56 -15.81 3.97
N PHE A 24 19.21 -16.75 3.11
CA PHE A 24 19.78 -18.08 3.11
C PHE A 24 20.02 -18.56 1.68
N THR A 25 21.00 -19.42 1.51
CA THR A 25 21.32 -20.10 0.26
C THR A 25 20.58 -21.43 0.22
N PRO A 26 19.76 -21.72 -0.81
CA PRO A 26 18.98 -22.94 -0.86
C PRO A 26 19.84 -24.15 -1.27
N ILE A 27 20.71 -24.61 -0.39
CA ILE A 27 21.53 -25.81 -0.56
C ILE A 27 20.80 -27.02 0.04
N THR A 28 20.52 -28.03 -0.79
CA THR A 28 19.87 -29.29 -0.41
C THR A 28 20.83 -30.19 0.38
N GLU A 29 20.31 -31.25 1.00
CA GLU A 29 21.13 -32.16 1.81
C GLU A 29 22.23 -32.87 1.01
N ASP A 30 21.98 -33.12 -0.28
CA ASP A 30 22.95 -33.68 -1.24
C ASP A 30 23.85 -32.60 -1.89
N GLY A 31 23.80 -31.35 -1.43
CA GLY A 31 24.71 -30.28 -1.83
C GLY A 31 24.32 -29.50 -3.09
N ARG A 32 23.16 -29.78 -3.69
CA ARG A 32 22.67 -29.02 -4.87
C ARG A 32 22.08 -27.67 -4.47
N LEU A 33 22.18 -26.69 -5.36
CA LEU A 33 21.50 -25.41 -5.22
C LEU A 33 20.09 -25.48 -5.82
N SER A 34 19.05 -25.66 -4.99
CA SER A 34 17.67 -25.82 -5.45
C SER A 34 16.66 -25.10 -4.54
N ALA A 35 16.26 -23.89 -4.95
CA ALA A 35 15.20 -23.15 -4.28
C ALA A 35 13.85 -23.88 -4.32
N LYS A 36 13.54 -24.53 -5.45
CA LYS A 36 12.29 -25.27 -5.64
C LYS A 36 12.14 -26.42 -4.65
N GLU A 37 13.24 -27.12 -4.34
CA GLU A 37 13.22 -28.26 -3.44
C GLU A 37 13.07 -27.82 -1.97
N ILE A 38 13.73 -26.71 -1.61
CA ILE A 38 13.70 -26.20 -0.23
C ILE A 38 12.41 -25.42 0.05
N LEU A 39 12.05 -24.45 -0.79
CA LEU A 39 10.84 -23.64 -0.59
C LEU A 39 9.58 -24.39 -1.01
N GLY A 40 9.72 -25.37 -1.89
CA GLY A 40 8.62 -26.18 -2.35
C GLY A 40 7.63 -25.42 -3.23
N ASN A 41 6.39 -25.89 -3.20
CA ASN A 41 5.26 -25.31 -3.90
C ASN A 41 4.40 -24.43 -2.97
N ARG A 42 3.28 -23.90 -3.50
CA ARG A 42 2.36 -23.03 -2.74
C ARG A 42 1.78 -23.68 -1.48
N ALA A 43 1.55 -25.00 -1.49
CA ALA A 43 1.03 -25.71 -0.32
C ALA A 43 2.12 -25.82 0.76
N GLN A 44 3.34 -26.16 0.38
CA GLN A 44 4.50 -26.23 1.29
C GLN A 44 4.80 -24.86 1.90
N LEU A 45 4.73 -23.77 1.13
CA LEU A 45 4.86 -22.41 1.66
C LEU A 45 3.76 -22.06 2.68
N SER A 46 2.53 -22.55 2.50
CA SER A 46 1.47 -22.36 3.49
C SER A 46 1.78 -23.14 4.77
N GLN A 47 2.24 -24.39 4.64
CA GLN A 47 2.64 -25.22 5.78
C GLN A 47 3.80 -24.58 6.56
N TRP A 48 4.80 -24.02 5.86
CA TRP A 48 5.91 -23.30 6.50
C TRP A 48 5.43 -22.15 7.39
N GLN A 49 4.41 -21.42 6.94
CA GLN A 49 3.82 -20.34 7.73
C GLN A 49 3.08 -20.86 8.97
N ASP A 50 2.43 -22.02 8.85
CA ASP A 50 1.72 -22.67 9.95
C ASP A 50 2.70 -23.21 10.99
N GLU A 51 3.78 -23.87 10.56
CA GLU A 51 4.86 -24.36 11.41
C GLU A 51 5.63 -23.22 12.09
N PHE A 52 5.95 -22.16 11.34
CA PHE A 52 6.56 -20.96 11.90
C PHE A 52 5.69 -20.35 12.99
N HIS A 53 4.38 -20.22 12.74
CA HIS A 53 3.45 -19.73 13.75
C HIS A 53 3.36 -20.65 14.97
N ALA A 54 3.30 -21.98 14.77
CA ALA A 54 3.24 -22.95 15.86
C ALA A 54 4.49 -22.87 16.76
N HIS A 55 5.66 -22.57 16.19
CA HIS A 55 6.86 -22.27 16.93
C HIS A 55 6.76 -20.93 17.68
N MET A 56 6.43 -19.85 16.97
CA MET A 56 6.42 -18.49 17.51
C MET A 56 5.35 -18.29 18.60
N LYS A 57 4.20 -18.95 18.51
CA LYS A 57 3.11 -18.84 19.49
C LYS A 57 3.53 -19.29 20.90
N LYS A 58 4.55 -20.16 21.03
CA LYS A 58 5.10 -20.58 22.32
C LYS A 58 5.71 -19.40 23.09
N ALA A 59 6.37 -18.48 22.39
CA ALA A 59 6.96 -17.28 22.97
C ALA A 59 6.01 -16.07 22.90
N PHE A 60 5.18 -15.99 21.85
CA PHE A 60 4.30 -14.86 21.56
C PHE A 60 2.85 -15.32 21.37
N PRO A 61 2.16 -15.77 22.44
CA PRO A 61 0.84 -16.40 22.35
C PRO A 61 -0.27 -15.45 21.87
N VAL A 62 -0.05 -14.14 21.98
CA VAL A 62 -0.93 -13.08 21.49
C VAL A 62 -1.00 -13.00 19.96
N LEU A 63 0.07 -13.41 19.27
CA LEU A 63 0.10 -13.39 17.81
C LEU A 63 -0.79 -14.51 17.27
N ARG A 64 -1.48 -14.24 16.17
CA ARG A 64 -2.32 -15.20 15.46
C ARG A 64 -1.76 -15.48 14.08
N ARG A 65 -2.01 -16.67 13.58
CA ARG A 65 -1.72 -17.02 12.19
C ARG A 65 -2.62 -16.19 11.27
N GLY A 66 -2.02 -15.48 10.31
CA GLY A 66 -2.80 -14.79 9.28
C GLY A 66 -3.51 -15.79 8.35
N GLU A 67 -4.63 -15.41 7.75
CA GLU A 67 -5.36 -16.31 6.85
C GLU A 67 -4.53 -16.69 5.61
N SER A 68 -4.58 -17.97 5.23
CA SER A 68 -3.76 -18.49 4.12
C SER A 68 -4.17 -17.85 2.80
N ALA A 69 -3.19 -17.53 1.96
CA ALA A 69 -3.43 -17.06 0.60
C ALA A 69 -4.12 -18.13 -0.27
N LEU A 70 -4.10 -19.41 0.12
CA LEU A 70 -4.86 -20.46 -0.54
C LEU A 70 -6.38 -20.25 -0.39
N VAL A 71 -6.81 -19.70 0.76
CA VAL A 71 -8.21 -19.40 1.07
C VAL A 71 -8.59 -18.00 0.57
N THR A 72 -7.82 -17.00 0.97
CA THR A 72 -8.14 -15.58 0.72
C THR A 72 -7.84 -15.12 -0.70
N LYS A 73 -6.98 -15.85 -1.43
CA LYS A 73 -6.47 -15.48 -2.77
C LYS A 73 -5.82 -14.09 -2.81
N ARG A 74 -5.42 -13.53 -1.66
CA ARG A 74 -4.78 -12.23 -1.55
C ARG A 74 -3.46 -12.17 -2.31
N LYS A 75 -3.17 -11.03 -2.92
CA LYS A 75 -1.91 -10.76 -3.62
C LYS A 75 -1.01 -9.85 -2.78
N HIS A 76 0.30 -10.08 -2.86
CA HIS A 76 1.25 -9.16 -2.25
C HIS A 76 1.13 -7.78 -2.90
N ILE A 77 0.89 -6.77 -2.08
CA ILE A 77 0.88 -5.37 -2.49
C ILE A 77 2.30 -4.83 -2.28
N PRO A 78 2.99 -4.38 -3.34
CA PRO A 78 4.37 -3.91 -3.22
C PRO A 78 4.49 -2.70 -2.29
N THR A 79 5.56 -2.64 -1.51
CA THR A 79 5.82 -1.53 -0.57
C THR A 79 5.88 -0.17 -1.27
N TRP A 80 6.42 -0.10 -2.49
CA TRP A 80 6.48 1.15 -3.26
C TRP A 80 5.09 1.70 -3.58
N LEU A 81 4.08 0.84 -3.74
CA LEU A 81 2.72 1.26 -4.05
C LEU A 81 2.10 1.97 -2.83
N PHE A 82 2.33 1.45 -1.62
CA PHE A 82 1.95 2.14 -0.38
C PHE A 82 2.69 3.47 -0.19
N LYS A 83 4.00 3.49 -0.44
CA LYS A 83 4.80 4.74 -0.35
C LYS A 83 4.29 5.78 -1.34
N GLN A 84 3.90 5.37 -2.55
CA GLN A 84 3.32 6.25 -3.54
C GLN A 84 1.96 6.81 -3.08
N SER A 85 1.10 6.01 -2.44
CA SER A 85 -0.15 6.51 -1.87
C SER A 85 0.12 7.61 -0.83
N VAL A 86 1.10 7.41 0.07
CA VAL A 86 1.47 8.40 1.10
C VAL A 86 1.99 9.69 0.46
N ASP A 87 2.84 9.60 -0.56
CA ASP A 87 3.35 10.76 -1.29
C ASP A 87 2.23 11.53 -2.02
N LEU A 88 1.29 10.82 -2.65
CA LEU A 88 0.12 11.43 -3.27
C LEU A 88 -0.76 12.14 -2.25
N THR A 89 -1.01 11.53 -1.08
CA THR A 89 -1.74 12.19 0.01
C THR A 89 -1.03 13.46 0.47
N ARG A 90 0.29 13.47 0.56
CA ARG A 90 1.06 14.67 0.90
C ARG A 90 0.94 15.77 -0.16
N GLN A 91 1.01 15.42 -1.44
CA GLN A 91 0.82 16.37 -2.55
C GLN A 91 -0.60 16.95 -2.56
N GLN A 92 -1.61 16.11 -2.32
CA GLN A 92 -2.99 16.54 -2.16
C GLN A 92 -3.12 17.57 -1.01
N GLN A 93 -2.56 17.28 0.16
CA GLN A 93 -2.60 18.21 1.30
C GLN A 93 -1.93 19.56 0.98
N ALA A 94 -0.83 19.54 0.21
CA ALA A 94 -0.18 20.77 -0.25
C ALA A 94 -1.08 21.57 -1.21
N ILE A 95 -1.75 20.90 -2.15
CA ILE A 95 -2.71 21.52 -3.06
C ILE A 95 -3.89 22.09 -2.29
N GLU A 96 -4.47 21.34 -1.35
CA GLU A 96 -5.58 21.81 -0.51
C GLU A 96 -5.20 23.06 0.30
N LYS A 97 -3.99 23.08 0.86
CA LYS A 97 -3.47 24.24 1.57
C LYS A 97 -3.36 25.45 0.64
N ALA A 98 -2.78 25.28 -0.54
CA ALA A 98 -2.65 26.36 -1.52
C ALA A 98 -4.01 26.93 -1.95
N VAL A 99 -5.02 26.06 -2.13
CA VAL A 99 -6.42 26.45 -2.41
C VAL A 99 -7.01 27.26 -1.25
N SER A 100 -6.75 26.86 0.00
CA SER A 100 -7.27 27.58 1.19
C SER A 100 -6.65 28.97 1.40
N GLU A 101 -5.47 29.21 0.83
CA GLU A 101 -4.76 30.49 0.92
C GLU A 101 -5.15 31.51 -0.18
N ILE A 102 -6.12 31.16 -1.04
CA ILE A 102 -6.67 32.08 -2.03
C ILE A 102 -7.46 33.18 -1.32
N GLY A 103 -6.96 34.40 -1.43
CA GLY A 103 -7.63 35.63 -1.02
C GLY A 103 -7.87 36.56 -2.20
N VAL A 104 -8.70 37.59 -2.00
CA VAL A 104 -9.12 38.53 -3.05
C VAL A 104 -7.92 39.26 -3.69
N LEU A 105 -6.84 39.48 -2.93
CA LEU A 105 -5.65 40.22 -3.35
C LEU A 105 -4.59 39.36 -4.09
N ASN A 106 -4.63 38.02 -3.97
CA ASN A 106 -3.62 37.11 -4.54
C ASN A 106 -4.21 36.04 -5.48
N ALA A 107 -5.51 36.13 -5.80
CA ALA A 107 -6.29 35.10 -6.47
C ALA A 107 -5.71 34.67 -7.84
N GLY A 108 -5.23 35.62 -8.66
CA GLY A 108 -4.63 35.30 -9.96
C GLY A 108 -3.36 34.46 -9.81
N LYS A 109 -2.39 34.95 -9.03
CA LYS A 109 -1.10 34.27 -8.83
C LYS A 109 -1.26 32.90 -8.16
N LYS A 110 -2.12 32.78 -7.15
CA LYS A 110 -2.39 31.50 -6.46
C LYS A 110 -3.11 30.51 -7.36
N ARG A 111 -4.01 30.97 -8.23
CA ARG A 111 -4.67 30.12 -9.23
C ARG A 111 -3.65 29.49 -10.18
N ASP A 112 -2.70 30.27 -10.69
CA ASP A 112 -1.67 29.76 -11.61
C ASP A 112 -0.75 28.75 -10.90
N GLU A 113 -0.32 29.05 -9.67
CA GLU A 113 0.45 28.14 -8.81
C GLU A 113 -0.28 26.79 -8.59
N ILE A 114 -1.59 26.83 -8.31
CA ILE A 114 -2.41 25.62 -8.13
C ILE A 114 -2.53 24.84 -9.44
N LEU A 115 -2.73 25.51 -10.57
CA LEU A 115 -2.83 24.84 -11.87
C LEU A 115 -1.54 24.09 -12.21
N GLU A 116 -0.37 24.67 -11.93
CA GLU A 116 0.93 24.01 -12.11
C GLU A 116 1.11 22.79 -11.21
N MET A 117 0.57 22.80 -9.99
CA MET A 117 0.63 21.65 -9.06
C MET A 117 -0.35 20.54 -9.44
N VAL A 118 -1.57 20.89 -9.88
CA VAL A 118 -2.66 19.92 -10.10
C VAL A 118 -2.39 19.03 -11.32
N GLY A 119 -1.81 19.55 -12.40
CA GLY A 119 -1.53 18.78 -13.62
C GLY A 119 -0.66 17.53 -13.38
N PRO A 120 0.57 17.68 -12.85
CA PRO A 120 1.44 16.57 -12.51
C PRO A 120 0.83 15.62 -11.47
N TYR A 121 0.15 16.18 -10.46
CA TYR A 121 -0.52 15.39 -9.43
C TYR A 121 -1.58 14.46 -10.03
N PHE A 122 -2.45 14.97 -10.92
CA PHE A 122 -3.52 14.19 -11.53
C PHE A 122 -2.99 13.05 -12.40
N SER A 123 -1.94 13.32 -13.20
CA SER A 123 -1.27 12.28 -14.00
C SER A 123 -0.70 11.15 -13.14
N ARG A 124 -0.04 11.51 -12.03
CA ARG A 124 0.49 10.54 -11.07
C ARG A 124 -0.62 9.76 -10.37
N LEU A 125 -1.69 10.43 -9.97
CA LEU A 125 -2.85 9.84 -9.31
C LEU A 125 -3.54 8.83 -10.21
N GLU A 126 -3.78 9.15 -11.48
CA GLU A 126 -4.41 8.20 -12.41
C GLU A 126 -3.57 6.96 -12.64
N LYS A 127 -2.26 7.11 -12.83
CA LYS A 127 -1.34 5.97 -12.96
C LYS A 127 -1.38 5.10 -11.71
N HIS A 128 -1.37 5.72 -10.54
CA HIS A 128 -1.47 5.02 -9.25
C HIS A 128 -2.81 4.27 -9.12
N LEU A 129 -3.94 4.91 -9.41
CA LEU A 129 -5.27 4.28 -9.40
C LEU A 129 -5.34 3.09 -10.36
N GLY A 130 -4.75 3.23 -11.55
CA GLY A 130 -4.63 2.13 -12.52
C GLY A 130 -3.84 0.94 -11.98
N GLN A 131 -2.76 1.19 -11.24
CA GLN A 131 -1.97 0.16 -10.57
C GLN A 131 -2.73 -0.47 -9.40
N MET A 132 -3.43 0.32 -8.59
CA MET A 132 -4.21 -0.10 -7.43
C MET A 132 -5.37 -1.03 -7.80
N LYS A 133 -6.01 -0.84 -8.96
CA LYS A 133 -7.09 -1.72 -9.46
C LYS A 133 -6.70 -3.21 -9.46
N LYS A 134 -5.43 -3.54 -9.70
CA LYS A 134 -4.93 -4.93 -9.69
C LYS A 134 -5.02 -5.60 -8.31
N TYR A 135 -5.07 -4.79 -7.25
CA TYR A 135 -5.06 -5.21 -5.86
C TYR A 135 -6.37 -4.90 -5.14
N GLN A 136 -7.37 -4.35 -5.82
CA GLN A 136 -8.62 -3.87 -5.20
C GLN A 136 -9.28 -4.95 -4.34
N ALA A 137 -9.45 -6.17 -4.86
CA ALA A 137 -10.03 -7.28 -4.08
C ALA A 137 -9.23 -7.63 -2.82
N THR A 138 -7.90 -7.52 -2.87
CA THR A 138 -7.06 -7.73 -1.68
C THR A 138 -7.21 -6.58 -0.69
N ILE A 139 -7.29 -5.35 -1.17
CA ILE A 139 -7.50 -4.16 -0.35
C ILE A 139 -8.86 -4.23 0.36
N ASP A 140 -9.92 -4.59 -0.36
CA ASP A 140 -11.27 -4.68 0.18
C ASP A 140 -11.34 -5.75 1.28
N TYR A 141 -10.79 -6.94 1.01
CA TYR A 141 -10.71 -8.00 2.00
C TYR A 141 -9.90 -7.58 3.24
N LEU A 142 -8.70 -7.02 3.06
CA LEU A 142 -7.88 -6.56 4.18
C LEU A 142 -8.54 -5.41 4.96
N THR A 143 -9.33 -4.57 4.29
CA THR A 143 -10.10 -3.50 4.94
C THR A 143 -11.16 -4.10 5.85
N GLN A 144 -11.94 -5.06 5.35
CA GLN A 144 -12.96 -5.77 6.12
C GLN A 144 -12.34 -6.56 7.29
N GLU A 145 -11.25 -7.29 7.06
CA GLU A 145 -10.53 -8.04 8.09
C GLU A 145 -10.04 -7.10 9.20
N ASN A 146 -9.43 -5.97 8.83
CA ASN A 146 -8.94 -4.99 9.79
C ASN A 146 -10.05 -4.33 10.60
N GLU A 147 -11.23 -4.09 10.01
CA GLU A 147 -12.40 -3.58 10.72
C GLU A 147 -12.89 -4.59 11.77
N GLY A 148 -13.09 -5.85 11.38
CA GLY A 148 -13.52 -6.91 12.31
C GLY A 148 -12.49 -7.23 13.40
N LEU A 149 -11.19 -7.00 13.15
CA LEU A 149 -10.14 -7.13 14.17
C LEU A 149 -10.11 -5.93 15.13
N LYS A 150 -10.39 -4.70 14.67
CA LYS A 150 -10.44 -3.51 15.53
C LYS A 150 -11.53 -3.61 16.60
N GLU A 151 -12.67 -4.19 16.26
CA GLU A 151 -13.76 -4.44 17.21
C GLU A 151 -13.34 -5.41 18.34
N LYS A 152 -12.47 -6.38 18.01
CA LYS A 152 -11.96 -7.38 18.96
C LYS A 152 -10.80 -6.87 19.82
N VAL A 153 -10.09 -5.83 19.38
CA VAL A 153 -8.95 -5.21 20.07
C VAL A 153 -9.43 -3.92 20.75
N ASN A 154 -10.37 -4.04 21.67
CA ASN A 154 -10.80 -2.94 22.53
C ASN A 154 -9.87 -2.84 23.74
N SER A 155 -8.66 -2.29 23.53
CA SER A 155 -7.71 -1.94 24.58
C SER A 155 -7.19 -0.52 24.35
N GLU A 156 -6.84 0.21 25.40
CA GLU A 156 -6.59 1.68 25.43
C GLU A 156 -5.60 2.21 24.37
N LYS A 157 -4.68 1.39 23.85
CA LYS A 157 -3.79 1.74 22.71
C LYS A 157 -4.51 1.78 21.35
N SER A 158 -5.77 1.33 21.27
CA SER A 158 -6.59 1.32 20.06
C SER A 158 -7.15 2.70 19.72
N ILE A 159 -7.35 3.58 20.70
CA ILE A 159 -8.00 4.90 20.52
C ILE A 159 -7.19 5.78 19.56
N GLN A 160 -5.86 5.85 19.70
CA GLN A 160 -5.00 6.61 18.78
C GLN A 160 -5.04 6.07 17.35
N LYS A 161 -4.98 4.74 17.18
CA LYS A 161 -5.08 4.10 15.86
C LYS A 161 -6.47 4.20 15.25
N GLN A 162 -7.52 4.16 16.06
CA GLN A 162 -8.90 4.39 15.64
C GLN A 162 -9.09 5.83 15.20
N MET A 163 -8.48 6.79 15.90
CA MET A 163 -8.48 8.20 15.52
C MET A 163 -7.77 8.40 14.17
N GLU A 164 -6.58 7.80 13.97
CA GLU A 164 -5.86 7.86 12.69
C GLU A 164 -6.68 7.27 11.53
N VAL A 165 -7.36 6.14 11.76
CA VAL A 165 -8.22 5.50 10.77
C VAL A 165 -9.49 6.31 10.48
N LEU A 166 -10.11 6.89 11.51
CA LEU A 166 -11.26 7.78 11.36
C LEU A 166 -10.88 9.03 10.58
N THR A 167 -9.70 9.60 10.85
CA THR A 167 -9.15 10.71 10.07
C THR A 167 -8.95 10.30 8.60
N LEU A 168 -8.32 9.15 8.34
CA LEU A 168 -8.12 8.63 6.98
C LEU A 168 -9.43 8.33 6.24
N LYS A 169 -10.47 7.84 6.94
CA LYS A 169 -11.81 7.65 6.37
C LYS A 169 -12.46 8.99 6.02
N LYS A 170 -12.37 9.97 6.91
CA LYS A 170 -12.91 11.31 6.70
C LYS A 170 -12.21 12.04 5.55
N GLU A 171 -10.89 11.86 5.43
CA GLU A 171 -10.10 12.34 4.30
C GLU A 171 -10.50 11.65 2.99
N ASN A 172 -10.73 10.32 3.00
CA ASN A 172 -11.19 9.59 1.82
C ASN A 172 -12.60 10.01 1.37
N GLU A 173 -13.52 10.25 2.29
CA GLU A 173 -14.84 10.79 1.93
C GLU A 173 -14.73 12.19 1.35
N ARG A 174 -13.87 13.04 1.92
CA ARG A 174 -13.61 14.38 1.41
C ARG A 174 -13.03 14.33 -0.01
N LEU A 175 -12.12 13.40 -0.26
CA LEU A 175 -11.57 13.10 -1.58
C LEU A 175 -12.66 12.73 -2.59
N ARG A 176 -13.57 11.82 -2.21
CA ARG A 176 -14.69 11.41 -3.07
C ARG A 176 -15.62 12.58 -3.39
N ARG A 177 -16.02 13.35 -2.36
CA ARG A 177 -16.86 14.53 -2.55
C ARG A 177 -16.20 15.59 -3.43
N PHE A 178 -14.89 15.78 -3.31
CA PHE A 178 -14.15 16.69 -4.18
C PHE A 178 -14.21 16.23 -5.64
N VAL A 179 -13.90 14.95 -5.93
CA VAL A 179 -13.99 14.38 -7.29
C VAL A 179 -15.40 14.48 -7.87
N ASP A 180 -16.43 14.32 -7.05
CA ASP A 180 -17.83 14.44 -7.45
C ASP A 180 -18.28 15.89 -7.66
N SER A 181 -17.67 16.85 -6.95
CA SER A 181 -17.93 18.29 -7.10
C SER A 181 -17.33 18.91 -8.36
N ILE A 182 -16.38 18.24 -9.02
CA ILE A 182 -15.80 18.73 -10.28
C ILE A 182 -16.83 18.55 -11.40
N PRO A 183 -17.22 19.62 -12.12
CA PRO A 183 -18.19 19.54 -13.21
C PRO A 183 -17.85 18.46 -14.24
N PRO A 184 -18.83 17.67 -14.72
CA PRO A 184 -18.61 16.57 -15.65
C PRO A 184 -17.83 16.98 -16.91
N GLU A 185 -18.06 18.19 -17.42
CA GLU A 185 -17.42 18.78 -18.59
C GLU A 185 -15.92 18.96 -18.35
N VAL A 186 -15.53 19.46 -17.18
CA VAL A 186 -14.12 19.64 -16.78
C VAL A 186 -13.42 18.29 -16.64
N ARG A 187 -14.10 17.29 -16.04
CA ARG A 187 -13.58 15.91 -15.96
C ARG A 187 -13.42 15.24 -17.32
N ARG A 188 -14.17 15.69 -18.33
CA ARG A 188 -14.09 15.18 -19.71
C ARG A 188 -12.91 15.80 -20.45
N VAL A 189 -12.75 17.12 -20.35
CA VAL A 189 -11.62 17.86 -20.93
C VAL A 189 -10.28 17.38 -20.36
N LEU A 190 -10.19 17.18 -19.04
CA LEU A 190 -8.97 16.65 -18.41
C LEU A 190 -8.61 15.24 -18.92
N ARG A 191 -9.62 14.38 -19.14
CA ARG A 191 -9.43 13.05 -19.73
C ARG A 191 -9.05 13.08 -21.22
N GLU A 192 -9.62 14.01 -21.98
CA GLU A 192 -9.32 14.19 -23.40
C GLU A 192 -7.90 14.76 -23.61
N GLN A 193 -7.47 15.71 -22.77
CA GLN A 193 -6.10 16.25 -22.79
C GLN A 193 -5.05 15.20 -22.42
N GLN A 194 -5.32 14.33 -21.45
CA GLN A 194 -4.43 13.20 -21.15
C GLN A 194 -4.36 12.15 -22.25
N ARG A 195 -5.44 11.94 -23.01
CA ARG A 195 -5.42 11.07 -24.19
C ARG A 195 -4.57 11.65 -25.32
N GLN A 196 -4.57 12.96 -25.48
CA GLN A 196 -3.77 13.65 -26.50
C GLN A 196 -2.28 13.78 -26.12
N GLN A 197 -1.95 13.75 -24.82
CA GLN A 197 -0.56 13.78 -24.33
C GLN A 197 0.11 12.40 -24.20
N ARG A 198 -0.58 11.30 -24.53
CA ARG A 198 0.10 10.01 -24.68
C ARG A 198 0.99 10.07 -25.93
N PRO A 199 2.31 9.83 -25.84
CA PRO A 199 3.12 9.61 -27.03
C PRO A 199 2.49 8.45 -27.81
N LYS A 200 2.34 8.61 -29.13
CA LYS A 200 2.18 7.45 -29.99
C LYS A 200 3.46 6.66 -29.85
N ASP A 201 3.40 5.50 -29.20
CA ASP A 201 4.50 4.54 -29.24
C ASP A 201 4.79 4.30 -30.73
N HIS A 202 5.92 4.81 -31.20
CA HIS A 202 6.46 4.47 -32.50
C HIS A 202 7.02 3.05 -32.37
N ASP A 203 6.45 2.13 -33.14
CA ASP A 203 6.94 0.76 -33.31
C ASP A 203 8.43 0.76 -33.63
N LEU A 204 9.21 0.08 -32.77
CA LEU A 204 10.48 -0.58 -33.08
C LEU A 204 10.59 -1.86 -32.24
#